data_AF-A0A846UT42-F1
#
_entry.id   AF-A0A846UT42-F1
#
_cell.length_a   1.000
_cell.length_b   1.000
_cell.length_c   1.000
_cell.angle_alpha   90.00
_cell.angle_beta   90.00
_cell.angle_gamma   90.00
#
_symmetry.space_group_name_H-M   'P 1'
#
loop_
_entity.id
_entity.type
_entity.pdbx_description
1 polymer ?
#
loop_
_entity_poly.entity_id
_entity_poly.type
_entity_poly.pdbx_seq_one_letter_code
_entity_poly.pdbx_strand_id
1 'polypeptide(L)'
;MTKAIGARVDGPIAATPPDAAEWGDFAADLDIAYAYRQFADKTREQALALFEHSDVLSRAEDLGAMPAAPFRFYLPVFRDFVVSPRIFEINQGLYASTAADAFLNLILRRLEDEPEAIVPLMPELLPAVEYLAENQARYDADEDVYGSFFDVLAAIRETLRVLAGEPSLQGPPAQYRHVTPGGGLPDLSALAPFRAVVMIDAKLTVTWQIAVSEWLVDSGCLHVMAWGRDASLWDHAVAMANLEQFGFGPIPPEGQVVTTSHEVESLGEVLWFCKHCANHPVVELQHTVLIEISDRGDEEMVLRAYADA
;
A
#
# COMPACT_ATOMS: atom_id res chain seq x y z
N MET A 1 -24.31 -1.54 -0.75
CA MET A 1 -24.56 -0.77 0.49
C MET A 1 -23.24 -0.22 0.96
N THR A 2 -23.04 1.08 0.74
CA THR A 2 -21.77 1.81 0.91
C THR A 2 -21.47 1.96 2.40
N LYS A 3 -20.37 1.38 2.89
CA LYS A 3 -19.95 1.52 4.28
C LYS A 3 -19.10 2.79 4.38
N ALA A 4 -19.64 3.82 5.01
CA ALA A 4 -18.94 5.05 5.31
C ALA A 4 -17.79 4.74 6.29
N ILE A 5 -16.57 5.07 5.90
CA ILE A 5 -15.41 5.04 6.79
C ILE A 5 -15.39 6.38 7.50
N GLY A 6 -15.95 6.40 8.71
CA GLY A 6 -15.99 7.56 9.59
C GLY A 6 -15.58 7.15 10.98
N ALA A 7 -14.29 7.26 11.27
CA ALA A 7 -13.78 7.30 12.63
C ALA A 7 -12.69 8.38 12.68
N ARG A 8 -13.09 9.61 13.04
CA ARG A 8 -12.16 10.65 13.47
C ARG A 8 -11.53 10.22 14.79
N VAL A 9 -10.20 10.19 14.84
CA VAL A 9 -9.46 10.09 16.10
C VAL A 9 -9.03 11.50 16.47
N ASP A 10 -9.47 11.94 17.65
CA ASP A 10 -9.37 13.30 18.16
C ASP A 10 -7.97 13.63 18.69
N GLY A 11 -7.24 14.46 17.93
CA GLY A 11 -6.37 15.51 18.45
C GLY A 11 -6.84 16.84 17.83
N PRO A 12 -6.81 17.99 18.54
CA PRO A 12 -7.33 19.23 17.99
C PRO A 12 -6.40 19.72 16.87
N ILE A 13 -6.68 19.32 15.63
CA ILE A 13 -6.11 19.95 14.45
C ILE A 13 -6.56 21.41 14.49
N ALA A 14 -5.62 22.36 14.49
CA ALA A 14 -5.89 23.78 14.71
C ALA A 14 -7.12 24.26 13.92
N ALA A 15 -8.07 24.93 14.58
CA ALA A 15 -9.30 25.40 13.96
C ALA A 15 -9.08 26.68 13.13
N THR A 16 -8.00 27.41 13.43
CA THR A 16 -7.66 28.68 12.80
C THR A 16 -6.45 28.52 11.89
N PRO A 17 -6.39 29.22 10.74
CA PRO A 17 -5.22 29.25 9.88
C PRO A 17 -3.97 29.70 10.66
N PRO A 18 -2.77 29.23 10.26
CA PRO A 18 -1.51 29.68 10.85
C PRO A 18 -1.31 31.18 10.67
N ASP A 19 -0.83 31.85 11.72
CA ASP A 19 -0.52 33.27 11.67
C ASP A 19 0.80 33.56 10.95
N ALA A 20 1.06 34.83 10.60
CA ALA A 20 2.25 35.21 9.85
C ALA A 20 3.59 34.83 10.53
N ALA A 21 3.64 34.70 11.86
CA ALA A 21 4.85 34.29 12.55
C ALA A 21 5.13 32.78 12.36
N GLU A 22 4.08 31.97 12.25
CA GLU A 22 4.17 30.53 11.96
C GLU A 22 4.67 30.23 10.53
N TRP A 23 4.61 31.20 9.62
CA TRP A 23 5.20 31.13 8.28
C TRP A 23 6.69 31.52 8.24
N GLY A 24 7.26 31.96 9.35
CA GLY A 24 8.67 32.35 9.43
C GLY A 24 9.03 33.55 8.53
N ASP A 25 10.30 33.63 8.11
CA ASP A 25 10.78 34.69 7.22
C ASP A 25 10.53 34.33 5.75
N PHE A 26 9.26 34.40 5.34
CA PHE A 26 8.86 34.15 3.95
C PHE A 26 9.40 35.20 2.95
N ALA A 27 10.06 36.28 3.39
CA ALA A 27 10.72 37.21 2.48
C ALA A 27 12.10 36.73 2.02
N ALA A 28 12.69 35.76 2.75
CA ALA A 28 14.00 35.19 2.44
C ALA A 28 13.95 34.06 1.39
N ASP A 29 12.77 33.50 1.13
CA ASP A 29 12.57 32.37 0.23
C ASP A 29 11.37 32.64 -0.71
N LEU A 30 11.60 32.57 -2.02
CA LEU A 30 10.59 32.89 -3.02
C LEU A 30 9.45 31.86 -3.07
N ASP A 31 9.74 30.61 -2.77
CA ASP A 31 8.76 29.52 -2.81
C ASP A 31 7.85 29.62 -1.58
N ILE A 32 8.43 29.90 -0.40
CA ILE A 32 7.65 30.22 0.80
C ILE A 32 6.83 31.50 0.59
N ALA A 33 7.40 32.55 -0.01
CA ALA A 33 6.69 33.78 -0.32
C ALA A 33 5.49 33.54 -1.25
N TYR A 34 5.64 32.65 -2.23
CA TYR A 34 4.57 32.32 -3.16
C TYR A 34 3.48 31.50 -2.47
N ALA A 35 3.85 30.45 -1.74
CA ALA A 35 2.93 29.63 -0.95
C ALA A 35 2.14 30.49 0.06
N TYR A 36 2.80 31.44 0.73
CA TYR A 36 2.16 32.40 1.63
C TYR A 36 1.08 33.21 0.90
N ARG A 37 1.37 33.77 -0.28
CA ARG A 37 0.37 34.53 -1.05
C ARG A 37 -0.84 33.69 -1.46
N GLN A 38 -0.64 32.40 -1.70
CA GLN A 38 -1.74 31.51 -2.07
C GLN A 38 -2.56 31.06 -0.86
N PHE A 39 -1.94 30.75 0.28
CA PHE A 39 -2.61 30.04 1.37
C PHE A 39 -2.85 30.87 2.64
N ALA A 40 -2.10 31.95 2.89
CA ALA A 40 -2.23 32.72 4.12
C ALA A 40 -3.68 33.15 4.37
N ASP A 41 -4.08 33.10 5.65
CA ASP A 41 -5.42 33.40 6.16
C ASP A 41 -6.58 32.53 5.61
N LYS A 42 -6.30 31.54 4.76
CA LYS A 42 -7.35 30.67 4.21
C LYS A 42 -7.78 29.64 5.22
N THR A 43 -9.10 29.53 5.42
CA THR A 43 -9.71 28.41 6.13
C THR A 43 -9.48 27.10 5.35
N ARG A 44 -9.73 25.96 6.00
CA ARG A 44 -9.65 24.65 5.31
C ARG A 44 -10.61 24.55 4.12
N GLU A 45 -11.81 25.12 4.23
CA GLU A 45 -12.77 25.16 3.13
C GLU A 45 -12.24 25.99 1.95
N GLN A 46 -11.63 27.14 2.23
CA GLN A 46 -11.02 27.97 1.20
C GLN A 46 -9.77 27.33 0.58
N ALA A 47 -8.99 26.59 1.37
CA ALA A 47 -7.84 25.83 0.87
C ALA A 47 -8.28 24.62 0.03
N LEU A 48 -9.36 23.93 0.40
CA LEU A 48 -9.96 22.86 -0.40
C LEU A 48 -10.34 23.40 -1.78
N ALA A 49 -10.99 24.56 -1.82
CA ALA A 49 -11.36 25.23 -3.07
C ALA A 49 -10.13 25.59 -3.95
N LEU A 50 -8.93 25.78 -3.38
CA LEU A 50 -7.72 25.96 -4.17
C LEU A 50 -7.35 24.69 -4.94
N PHE A 51 -7.40 23.53 -4.28
CA PHE A 51 -7.12 22.25 -4.95
C PHE A 51 -8.19 21.92 -6.00
N GLU A 52 -9.44 22.33 -5.78
CA GLU A 52 -10.55 22.08 -6.71
C GLU A 52 -10.57 23.00 -7.95
N HIS A 53 -10.02 24.21 -7.84
CA HIS A 53 -10.21 25.26 -8.86
C HIS A 53 -8.91 25.83 -9.45
N SER A 54 -7.76 25.34 -9.00
CA SER A 54 -6.47 25.76 -9.55
C SER A 54 -5.63 24.56 -9.98
N ASP A 55 -4.46 24.84 -10.54
CA ASP A 55 -3.48 23.81 -10.89
C ASP A 55 -3.03 23.05 -9.64
N VAL A 56 -3.40 21.77 -9.55
CA VAL A 56 -3.17 20.95 -8.35
C VAL A 56 -1.69 20.72 -8.09
N LEU A 57 -0.89 20.57 -9.15
CA LEU A 57 0.54 20.33 -9.03
C LEU A 57 1.22 21.52 -8.37
N SER A 58 0.93 22.73 -8.86
CA SER A 58 1.42 23.97 -8.23
C SER A 58 0.99 24.08 -6.76
N ARG A 59 -0.23 23.66 -6.40
CA ARG A 59 -0.68 23.68 -4.99
C ARG A 59 0.05 22.64 -4.15
N ALA A 60 0.37 21.47 -4.70
CA ALA A 60 1.18 20.46 -4.01
C ALA A 60 2.63 20.92 -3.82
N GLU A 61 3.22 21.60 -4.80
CA GLU A 61 4.52 22.25 -4.70
C GLU A 61 4.51 23.36 -3.63
N ASP A 62 3.47 24.20 -3.61
CA ASP A 62 3.29 25.23 -2.58
C ASP A 62 3.30 24.61 -1.17
N LEU A 63 2.56 23.53 -0.94
CA LEU A 63 2.61 22.77 0.32
C LEU A 63 4.02 22.26 0.62
N GLY A 64 4.69 21.75 -0.42
CA GLY A 64 6.06 21.28 -0.34
C GLY A 64 7.06 22.32 0.14
N ALA A 65 6.81 23.61 -0.09
CA ALA A 65 7.65 24.71 0.39
C ALA A 65 7.29 25.20 1.81
N MET A 66 6.10 24.87 2.32
CA MET A 66 5.61 25.43 3.59
C MET A 66 6.46 25.02 4.79
N PRO A 67 6.68 25.93 5.76
CA PRO A 67 7.18 25.55 7.08
C PRO A 67 6.24 24.58 7.80
N ALA A 68 6.74 23.91 8.85
CA ALA A 68 6.03 22.83 9.53
C ALA A 68 4.60 23.20 10.00
N ALA A 69 4.38 24.40 10.53
CA ALA A 69 3.06 24.82 11.04
C ALA A 69 2.01 24.96 9.90
N PRO A 70 2.23 25.77 8.85
CA PRO A 70 1.31 25.82 7.72
C PRO A 70 1.18 24.50 6.96
N PHE A 71 2.27 23.76 6.81
CA PHE A 71 2.24 22.42 6.23
C PHE A 71 1.27 21.49 6.96
N ARG A 72 1.39 21.38 8.30
CA ARG A 72 0.50 20.56 9.14
C ARG A 72 -0.96 20.99 9.10
N PHE A 73 -1.22 22.27 8.84
CA PHE A 73 -2.58 22.77 8.73
C PHE A 73 -3.23 22.42 7.37
N TYR A 74 -2.49 22.55 6.26
CA TYR A 74 -3.05 22.39 4.92
C TYR A 74 -2.88 21.00 4.30
N LEU A 75 -1.89 20.19 4.71
CA LEU A 75 -1.73 18.84 4.16
C LEU A 75 -2.96 17.93 4.35
N PRO A 76 -3.64 17.92 5.53
CA PRO A 76 -4.88 17.15 5.69
C PRO A 76 -6.00 17.58 4.72
N VAL A 77 -6.01 18.86 4.31
CA VAL A 77 -6.97 19.36 3.31
C VAL A 77 -6.66 18.79 1.93
N PHE A 78 -5.38 18.70 1.57
CA PHE A 78 -4.96 18.07 0.32
C PHE A 78 -5.26 16.58 0.31
N ARG A 79 -5.03 15.87 1.42
CA ARG A 79 -5.49 14.48 1.58
C ARG A 79 -6.98 14.36 1.29
N ASP A 80 -7.81 15.18 1.95
CA ASP A 80 -9.28 15.13 1.82
C ASP A 80 -9.72 15.36 0.37
N PHE A 81 -9.02 16.22 -0.37
CA PHE A 81 -9.23 16.41 -1.80
C PHE A 81 -8.85 15.17 -2.61
N VAL A 82 -7.66 14.60 -2.40
CA VAL A 82 -7.12 13.49 -3.21
C VAL A 82 -7.95 12.21 -3.07
N VAL A 83 -8.46 11.91 -1.88
CA VAL A 83 -9.29 10.70 -1.64
C VAL A 83 -10.78 10.92 -1.92
N SER A 84 -11.20 12.16 -2.18
CA SER A 84 -12.59 12.51 -2.43
C SER A 84 -13.04 12.03 -3.81
N PRO A 85 -14.28 11.53 -3.97
CA PRO A 85 -14.85 11.26 -5.29
C PRO A 85 -14.83 12.47 -6.24
N ARG A 86 -14.80 13.69 -5.70
CA ARG A 86 -14.75 14.94 -6.49
C ARG A 86 -13.53 15.03 -7.40
N ILE A 87 -12.43 14.36 -7.06
CA ILE A 87 -11.21 14.37 -7.88
C ILE A 87 -11.44 13.80 -9.28
N PHE A 88 -12.40 12.88 -9.43
CA PHE A 88 -12.79 12.28 -10.70
C PHE A 88 -13.84 13.12 -11.46
N GLU A 89 -14.52 14.03 -10.76
CA GLU A 89 -15.55 14.90 -11.33
C GLU A 89 -14.95 16.20 -11.89
N ILE A 90 -14.00 16.77 -11.15
CA ILE A 90 -13.34 18.03 -11.50
C ILE A 90 -12.45 17.81 -12.71
N ASN A 91 -12.57 18.69 -13.71
CA ASN A 91 -11.82 18.62 -14.97
C ASN A 91 -11.87 17.22 -15.62
N GLN A 92 -12.99 16.50 -15.45
CA GLN A 92 -13.17 15.14 -15.97
C GLN A 92 -12.12 14.13 -15.48
N GLY A 93 -11.55 14.35 -14.28
CA GLY A 93 -10.54 13.46 -13.69
C GLY A 93 -9.13 13.62 -14.25
N LEU A 94 -8.88 14.59 -15.14
CA LEU A 94 -7.57 14.80 -15.79
C LEU A 94 -6.40 14.98 -14.82
N TYR A 95 -6.67 15.35 -13.58
CA TYR A 95 -5.65 15.58 -12.56
C TYR A 95 -5.59 14.48 -11.50
N ALA A 96 -6.39 13.42 -11.61
CA ALA A 96 -6.47 12.39 -10.58
C ALA A 96 -5.11 11.69 -10.37
N SER A 97 -4.49 11.19 -11.43
CA SER A 97 -3.18 10.54 -11.38
C SER A 97 -2.10 11.45 -10.82
N THR A 98 -1.97 12.67 -11.37
CA THR A 98 -0.96 13.64 -10.94
C THR A 98 -1.16 14.07 -9.48
N ALA A 99 -2.39 14.25 -9.01
CA ALA A 99 -2.66 14.62 -7.63
C ALA A 99 -2.36 13.49 -6.64
N ALA A 100 -2.69 12.24 -7.00
CA ALA A 100 -2.35 11.07 -6.19
C ALA A 100 -0.85 10.89 -6.06
N ASP A 101 -0.13 10.94 -7.19
CA ASP A 101 1.34 10.85 -7.23
C ASP A 101 1.99 11.98 -6.41
N ALA A 102 1.57 13.23 -6.66
CA ALA A 102 2.11 14.40 -5.95
C ALA A 102 1.86 14.31 -4.43
N PHE A 103 0.72 13.77 -4.00
CA PHE A 103 0.42 13.56 -2.59
C PHE A 103 1.33 12.51 -1.95
N LEU A 104 1.50 11.34 -2.60
CA LEU A 104 2.36 10.27 -2.12
C LEU A 104 3.82 10.70 -2.03
N ASN A 105 4.35 11.31 -3.09
CA ASN A 105 5.73 11.77 -3.16
C ASN A 105 6.01 12.95 -2.21
N LEU A 106 5.02 13.84 -1.99
CA LEU A 106 5.15 14.91 -0.99
C LEU A 106 5.29 14.33 0.43
N ILE A 107 4.52 13.30 0.77
CA ILE A 107 4.62 12.63 2.07
C ILE A 107 5.99 11.98 2.24
N LEU A 108 6.43 11.19 1.25
CA LEU A 108 7.71 10.50 1.30
C LEU A 108 8.86 11.49 1.47
N ARG A 109 8.94 12.50 0.60
CA ARG A 109 9.98 13.54 0.67
C ARG A 109 9.99 14.24 2.03
N ARG A 110 8.82 14.55 2.59
CA ARG A 110 8.74 15.21 3.90
C ARG A 110 9.16 14.31 5.06
N LEU A 111 8.94 13.01 4.97
CA LEU A 111 9.46 12.05 5.95
C LEU A 111 10.99 11.97 5.91
N GLU A 112 11.58 12.11 4.72
CA GLU A 112 13.03 12.06 4.52
C GLU A 112 13.72 13.37 4.94
N ASP A 113 13.17 14.52 4.55
CA ASP A 113 13.82 15.83 4.72
C ASP A 113 13.52 16.49 6.07
N GLU A 114 12.27 16.42 6.53
CA GLU A 114 11.77 17.14 7.72
C GLU A 114 10.77 16.26 8.51
N PRO A 115 11.19 15.10 9.03
CA PRO A 115 10.31 14.11 9.64
C PRO A 115 9.47 14.68 10.79
N GLU A 116 10.02 15.61 11.58
CA GLU A 116 9.30 16.26 12.67
C GLU A 116 8.06 17.00 12.17
N ALA A 117 8.06 17.54 10.95
CA ALA A 117 6.94 18.27 10.38
C ALA A 117 5.75 17.34 10.08
N ILE A 118 6.01 16.11 9.62
CA ILE A 118 5.00 15.21 9.07
C ILE A 118 4.65 14.01 9.96
N VAL A 119 5.60 13.45 10.73
CA VAL A 119 5.37 12.27 11.59
C VAL A 119 4.11 12.40 12.47
N PRO A 120 3.82 13.56 13.11
CA PRO A 120 2.59 13.73 13.90
C PRO A 120 1.27 13.55 13.12
N LEU A 121 1.29 13.71 11.79
CA LEU A 121 0.13 13.58 10.91
C LEU A 121 -0.04 12.15 10.37
N MET A 122 1.00 11.33 10.42
CA MET A 122 1.04 10.03 9.76
C MET A 122 -0.07 9.05 10.18
N PRO A 123 -0.52 9.00 11.45
CA PRO A 123 -1.69 8.20 11.82
C PRO A 123 -2.97 8.55 11.03
N GLU A 124 -3.10 9.80 10.59
CA GLU A 124 -4.25 10.29 9.81
C GLU A 124 -4.01 10.23 8.28
N LEU A 125 -2.75 10.23 7.84
CA LEU A 125 -2.38 10.22 6.42
C LEU A 125 -2.19 8.80 5.88
N LEU A 126 -1.65 7.89 6.68
CA LEU A 126 -1.31 6.53 6.23
C LEU A 126 -2.51 5.77 5.62
N PRO A 127 -3.75 5.83 6.16
CA PRO A 127 -4.90 5.19 5.52
C PRO A 127 -5.19 5.74 4.11
N ALA A 128 -4.89 7.02 3.85
CA ALA A 128 -5.03 7.60 2.52
C ALA A 128 -3.93 7.12 1.57
N VAL A 129 -2.68 7.00 2.05
CA VAL A 129 -1.56 6.43 1.29
C VAL A 129 -1.88 4.99 0.88
N GLU A 130 -2.35 4.16 1.82
CA GLU A 130 -2.76 2.78 1.56
C GLU A 130 -3.88 2.69 0.53
N TYR A 131 -4.93 3.52 0.69
CA TYR A 131 -6.02 3.58 -0.27
C TYR A 131 -5.53 3.94 -1.68
N LEU A 132 -4.62 4.90 -1.82
CA LEU A 132 -4.10 5.29 -3.13
C LEU A 132 -3.30 4.16 -3.78
N ALA A 133 -2.43 3.48 -3.02
CA ALA A 133 -1.68 2.33 -3.52
C ALA A 133 -2.62 1.22 -4.03
N GLU A 134 -3.66 0.89 -3.26
CA GLU A 134 -4.65 -0.12 -3.64
C GLU A 134 -5.55 0.30 -4.82
N ASN A 135 -5.59 1.59 -5.18
CA ASN A 135 -6.51 2.12 -6.19
C ASN A 135 -5.79 2.83 -7.34
N GLN A 136 -4.49 2.62 -7.56
CA GLN A 136 -3.72 3.32 -8.59
C GLN A 136 -4.39 3.32 -9.98
N ALA A 137 -4.86 2.16 -10.45
CA ALA A 137 -5.56 2.04 -11.73
C ALA A 137 -6.84 2.89 -11.82
N ARG A 138 -7.55 3.10 -10.69
CA ARG A 138 -8.73 3.96 -10.64
C ARG A 138 -8.39 5.44 -10.85
N TYR A 139 -7.17 5.84 -10.49
CA TYR A 139 -6.66 7.19 -10.71
C TYR A 139 -6.15 7.43 -12.13
N ASP A 140 -6.23 6.42 -13.01
CA ASP A 140 -5.64 6.47 -14.36
C ASP A 140 -4.14 6.82 -14.31
N ALA A 141 -3.47 6.29 -13.28
CA ALA A 141 -2.05 6.48 -13.01
C ALA A 141 -1.27 5.27 -13.53
N ASP A 142 -0.91 5.33 -14.82
CA ASP A 142 -0.10 4.29 -15.47
C ASP A 142 1.26 4.14 -14.78
N GLU A 143 1.63 2.90 -14.44
CA GLU A 143 2.91 2.57 -13.79
C GLU A 143 4.12 2.93 -14.67
N ASP A 144 4.00 2.88 -16.00
CA ASP A 144 5.07 3.29 -16.91
C ASP A 144 5.38 4.80 -16.81
N VAL A 145 4.42 5.59 -16.31
CA VAL A 145 4.52 7.04 -16.18
C VAL A 145 4.82 7.46 -14.75
N TYR A 146 4.11 6.87 -13.78
CA TYR A 146 4.12 7.29 -12.38
C TYR A 146 4.88 6.32 -11.45
N GLY A 147 5.30 5.16 -11.95
CA GLY A 147 5.81 4.07 -11.11
C GLY A 147 4.71 3.42 -10.28
N SER A 148 5.10 2.52 -9.39
CA SER A 148 4.17 1.82 -8.50
C SER A 148 3.90 2.63 -7.23
N PHE A 149 2.63 2.92 -6.96
CA PHE A 149 2.21 3.53 -5.70
C PHE A 149 2.40 2.57 -4.52
N PHE A 150 2.45 1.26 -4.78
CA PHE A 150 2.88 0.31 -3.77
C PHE A 150 4.33 0.59 -3.38
N ASP A 151 5.26 0.74 -4.34
CA ASP A 151 6.67 1.05 -4.03
C ASP A 151 6.81 2.27 -3.09
N VAL A 152 6.06 3.34 -3.39
CA VAL A 152 6.02 4.54 -2.54
C VAL A 152 5.44 4.26 -1.16
N LEU A 153 4.38 3.45 -1.04
CA LEU A 153 3.81 3.04 0.24
C LEU A 153 4.82 2.31 1.12
N ALA A 154 5.63 1.36 0.61
CA ALA A 154 6.62 0.77 1.50
C ALA A 154 7.83 1.64 1.75
N ALA A 155 8.22 2.53 0.82
CA ALA A 155 9.23 3.54 1.14
C ALA A 155 8.77 4.39 2.34
N ILE A 156 7.50 4.80 2.35
CA ILE A 156 6.89 5.52 3.48
C ILE A 156 6.90 4.67 4.76
N ARG A 157 6.44 3.40 4.70
CA ARG A 157 6.40 2.51 5.87
C ARG A 157 7.79 2.23 6.43
N GLU A 158 8.77 1.97 5.56
CA GLU A 158 10.15 1.71 5.95
C GLU A 158 10.77 2.95 6.60
N THR A 159 10.51 4.14 6.05
CA THR A 159 10.98 5.40 6.64
C THR A 159 10.39 5.61 8.03
N LEU A 160 9.08 5.36 8.21
CA LEU A 160 8.45 5.43 9.53
C LEU A 160 9.02 4.42 10.52
N ARG A 161 9.27 3.20 10.08
CA ARG A 161 9.89 2.14 10.87
C ARG A 161 11.28 2.56 11.37
N VAL A 162 12.11 3.09 10.47
CA VAL A 162 13.45 3.63 10.79
C VAL A 162 13.34 4.77 11.81
N LEU A 163 12.41 5.71 11.61
CA LEU A 163 12.18 6.83 12.52
C LEU A 163 11.67 6.40 13.90
N ALA A 164 10.90 5.31 13.96
CA ALA A 164 10.46 4.69 15.22
C ALA A 164 11.60 3.96 15.96
N GLY A 165 12.78 3.83 15.35
CA GLY A 165 13.91 3.08 15.92
C GLY A 165 13.65 1.58 15.99
N GLU A 166 12.67 1.09 15.24
CA GLU A 166 12.41 -0.34 15.13
C GLU A 166 13.59 -0.98 14.36
N PRO A 167 13.96 -2.22 14.67
CA PRO A 167 14.94 -2.96 13.86
C PRO A 167 14.36 -3.26 12.48
N SER A 168 15.21 -3.37 11.46
CA SER A 168 14.78 -3.81 10.14
C SER A 168 14.00 -5.11 10.28
N LEU A 169 12.77 -5.14 9.76
CA LEU A 169 12.05 -6.38 9.54
C LEU A 169 12.74 -7.10 8.36
N GLN A 170 14.01 -7.49 8.52
CA GLN A 170 14.43 -8.74 7.93
C GLN A 170 13.59 -9.78 8.66
N GLY A 171 12.37 -10.04 8.16
CA GLY A 171 11.64 -11.22 8.53
C GLY A 171 12.58 -12.43 8.40
N PRO A 172 12.33 -13.52 9.15
CA PRO A 172 13.10 -14.74 8.93
C PRO A 172 13.16 -15.03 7.42
N PRO A 173 14.33 -15.45 6.90
CA PRO A 173 14.52 -15.61 5.47
C PRO A 173 13.39 -16.44 4.89
N ALA A 174 12.84 -15.99 3.76
CA ALA A 174 11.75 -16.70 3.12
C ALA A 174 12.17 -18.14 2.80
N GLN A 175 11.23 -19.06 2.96
CA GLN A 175 11.48 -20.47 2.71
C GLN A 175 11.00 -20.84 1.32
N TYR A 176 11.94 -21.21 0.46
CA TYR A 176 11.62 -21.69 -0.88
C TYR A 176 11.13 -23.15 -0.85
N ARG A 177 10.12 -23.45 -1.67
CA ARG A 177 9.60 -24.79 -1.91
C ARG A 177 9.31 -24.97 -3.39
N HIS A 178 10.06 -25.86 -4.03
CA HIS A 178 9.73 -26.33 -5.37
C HIS A 178 8.68 -27.44 -5.31
N VAL A 179 7.65 -27.34 -6.15
CA VAL A 179 6.63 -28.36 -6.30
C VAL A 179 6.43 -28.64 -7.79
N THR A 180 6.69 -29.88 -8.21
CA THR A 180 6.38 -30.30 -9.58
C THR A 180 4.87 -30.47 -9.78
N PRO A 181 4.28 -30.08 -10.93
CA PRO A 181 2.87 -30.31 -11.23
C PRO A 181 2.47 -31.78 -11.08
N GLY A 182 1.40 -32.06 -10.31
CA GLY A 182 0.97 -33.43 -10.01
C GLY A 182 1.85 -34.17 -8.97
N GLY A 183 2.89 -33.52 -8.47
CA GLY A 183 3.80 -34.05 -7.46
C GLY A 183 3.22 -34.02 -6.04
N GLY A 184 4.00 -34.58 -5.11
CA GLY A 184 3.67 -34.55 -3.69
C GLY A 184 3.87 -33.15 -3.08
N LEU A 185 3.01 -32.82 -2.10
CA LEU A 185 3.04 -31.55 -1.39
C LEU A 185 3.78 -31.73 -0.05
N PRO A 186 4.80 -30.90 0.26
CA PRO A 186 5.57 -31.03 1.49
C PRO A 186 4.79 -30.52 2.71
N ASP A 187 5.14 -30.99 3.91
CA ASP A 187 4.55 -30.48 5.15
C ASP A 187 5.06 -29.05 5.45
N LEU A 188 4.12 -28.10 5.58
CA LEU A 188 4.40 -26.71 5.94
C LEU A 188 3.82 -26.32 7.30
N SER A 189 3.22 -27.26 8.05
CA SER A 189 2.54 -26.97 9.32
C SER A 189 3.46 -26.33 10.38
N ALA A 190 4.76 -26.61 10.33
CA ALA A 190 5.76 -25.98 11.19
C ALA A 190 5.98 -24.48 10.93
N LEU A 191 5.43 -23.94 9.84
CA LEU A 191 5.53 -22.54 9.43
C LEU A 191 4.26 -21.74 9.75
N ALA A 192 3.21 -22.38 10.25
CA ALA A 192 1.95 -21.71 10.58
C ALA A 192 2.14 -20.68 11.74
N PRO A 193 1.55 -19.48 11.65
CA PRO A 193 0.88 -18.89 10.49
C PRO A 193 1.86 -18.24 9.50
N PHE A 194 1.60 -18.36 8.20
CA PHE A 194 2.46 -17.80 7.16
C PHE A 194 1.69 -17.12 6.03
N ARG A 195 2.42 -16.34 5.23
CA ARG A 195 2.03 -15.90 3.89
C ARG A 195 2.81 -16.67 2.83
N ALA A 196 2.20 -16.85 1.67
CA ALA A 196 2.79 -17.59 0.57
C ALA A 196 2.68 -16.82 -0.76
N VAL A 197 3.78 -16.79 -1.52
CA VAL A 197 3.75 -16.45 -2.94
C VAL A 197 3.75 -17.76 -3.72
N VAL A 198 2.73 -17.97 -4.56
CA VAL A 198 2.58 -19.15 -5.40
C VAL A 198 2.89 -18.76 -6.83
N MET A 199 4.08 -19.12 -7.30
CA MET A 199 4.59 -18.82 -8.64
C MET A 199 4.21 -19.97 -9.58
N ILE A 200 3.33 -19.70 -10.54
CA ILE A 200 2.74 -20.72 -11.41
C ILE A 200 3.39 -20.64 -12.79
N ASP A 201 4.38 -21.50 -13.04
CA ASP A 201 5.06 -21.66 -14.33
C ASP A 201 4.84 -23.06 -14.92
N ALA A 202 3.61 -23.56 -14.80
CA ALA A 202 3.19 -24.79 -15.43
C ALA A 202 1.68 -24.82 -15.67
N LYS A 203 1.25 -25.62 -16.64
CA LYS A 203 -0.18 -25.89 -16.83
C LYS A 203 -0.64 -26.91 -15.79
N LEU A 204 -1.62 -26.52 -14.98
CA LEU A 204 -2.16 -27.36 -13.92
C LEU A 204 -3.51 -27.97 -14.31
N THR A 205 -3.83 -29.10 -13.71
CA THR A 205 -5.20 -29.61 -13.72
C THR A 205 -5.98 -28.92 -12.60
N VAL A 206 -7.27 -28.69 -12.82
CA VAL A 206 -8.16 -28.10 -11.80
C VAL A 206 -8.13 -28.91 -10.50
N THR A 207 -8.12 -30.24 -10.58
CA THR A 207 -8.06 -31.10 -9.40
C THR A 207 -6.77 -30.92 -8.60
N TRP A 208 -5.64 -30.73 -9.26
CA TRP A 208 -4.37 -30.52 -8.56
C TRP A 208 -4.27 -29.10 -7.99
N GLN A 209 -4.77 -28.10 -8.71
CA GLN A 209 -4.89 -26.74 -8.17
C GLN A 209 -5.73 -26.72 -6.88
N ILE A 210 -6.88 -27.40 -6.86
CA ILE A 210 -7.72 -27.56 -5.66
C ILE A 210 -6.91 -28.19 -4.52
N ALA A 211 -6.19 -29.28 -4.79
CA ALA A 211 -5.37 -29.94 -3.77
C ALA A 211 -4.27 -29.05 -3.20
N VAL A 212 -3.66 -28.17 -4.02
CA VAL A 212 -2.67 -27.18 -3.54
C VAL A 212 -3.36 -26.11 -2.69
N SER A 213 -4.54 -25.64 -3.08
CA SER A 213 -5.32 -24.67 -2.31
C SER A 213 -5.72 -25.23 -0.93
N GLU A 214 -6.24 -26.45 -0.88
CA GLU A 214 -6.53 -27.17 0.37
C GLU A 214 -5.28 -27.30 1.24
N TRP A 215 -4.17 -27.75 0.65
CA TRP A 215 -2.90 -27.90 1.35
C TRP A 215 -2.36 -26.58 1.94
N LEU A 216 -2.48 -25.46 1.23
CA LEU A 216 -2.07 -24.15 1.75
C LEU A 216 -2.89 -23.76 2.99
N VAL A 217 -4.22 -23.90 2.90
CA VAL A 217 -5.15 -23.57 3.98
C VAL A 217 -4.94 -24.49 5.20
N ASP A 218 -4.84 -25.80 4.97
CA ASP A 218 -4.62 -26.80 6.02
C ASP A 218 -3.26 -26.64 6.70
N SER A 219 -2.25 -26.15 5.97
CA SER A 219 -0.93 -25.86 6.52
C SER A 219 -0.88 -24.59 7.36
N GLY A 220 -1.94 -23.77 7.38
CA GLY A 220 -1.99 -22.52 8.14
C GLY A 220 -1.52 -21.28 7.37
N CYS A 221 -1.62 -21.29 6.04
CA CYS A 221 -1.42 -20.10 5.22
C CYS A 221 -2.61 -19.14 5.38
N LEU A 222 -2.34 -17.87 5.68
CA LEU A 222 -3.37 -16.83 5.89
C LEU A 222 -3.33 -15.69 4.86
N HIS A 223 -2.32 -15.66 3.99
CA HIS A 223 -2.27 -14.74 2.85
C HIS A 223 -1.61 -15.43 1.66
N VAL A 224 -2.35 -15.65 0.59
CA VAL A 224 -1.87 -16.23 -0.67
C VAL A 224 -1.75 -15.14 -1.73
N MET A 225 -0.58 -15.01 -2.33
CA MET A 225 -0.33 -14.20 -3.52
C MET A 225 -0.05 -15.14 -4.69
N ALA A 226 -0.99 -15.29 -5.62
CA ALA A 226 -0.79 -16.09 -6.81
C ALA A 226 -0.15 -15.24 -7.90
N TRP A 227 0.92 -15.72 -8.53
CA TRP A 227 1.62 -15.02 -9.61
C TRP A 227 1.85 -15.92 -10.82
N GLY A 228 1.73 -15.33 -12.00
CA GLY A 228 2.02 -16.00 -13.27
C GLY A 228 0.80 -16.63 -13.91
N ARG A 229 0.96 -17.83 -14.50
CA ARG A 229 -0.07 -18.43 -15.36
C ARG A 229 -1.35 -18.73 -14.58
N ASP A 230 -2.47 -18.23 -15.11
CA ASP A 230 -3.81 -18.50 -14.59
C ASP A 230 -3.94 -18.12 -13.09
N ALA A 231 -3.19 -17.12 -12.62
CA ALA A 231 -3.15 -16.74 -11.21
C ALA A 231 -4.53 -16.31 -10.68
N SER A 232 -5.35 -15.64 -11.51
CA SER A 232 -6.71 -15.22 -11.15
C SER A 232 -7.64 -16.39 -10.78
N LEU A 233 -7.33 -17.61 -11.21
CA LEU A 233 -8.12 -18.80 -10.84
C LEU A 233 -7.90 -19.22 -9.38
N TRP A 234 -6.83 -18.77 -8.74
CA TRP A 234 -6.45 -19.19 -7.40
C TRP A 234 -7.28 -18.54 -6.30
N ASP A 235 -7.72 -17.30 -6.48
CA ASP A 235 -8.60 -16.62 -5.52
C ASP A 235 -9.83 -17.47 -5.20
N HIS A 236 -10.47 -18.02 -6.24
CA HIS A 236 -11.64 -18.87 -6.06
C HIS A 236 -11.31 -20.21 -5.39
N ALA A 237 -10.24 -20.88 -5.83
CA ALA A 237 -9.86 -22.19 -5.31
C ALA A 237 -9.46 -22.12 -3.82
N VAL A 238 -8.69 -21.10 -3.43
CA VAL A 238 -8.28 -20.87 -2.04
C VAL A 238 -9.45 -20.43 -1.17
N ALA A 239 -10.33 -19.55 -1.67
CA ALA A 239 -11.53 -19.16 -0.93
C ALA A 239 -12.46 -20.36 -0.65
N MET A 240 -12.60 -21.27 -1.62
CA MET A 240 -13.35 -22.51 -1.44
C MET A 240 -12.70 -23.41 -0.39
N ALA A 241 -11.39 -23.62 -0.44
CA ALA A 241 -10.66 -24.40 0.58
C ALA A 241 -10.81 -23.79 1.99
N ASN A 242 -10.74 -22.45 2.11
CA ASN A 242 -10.94 -21.77 3.38
C ASN A 242 -12.36 -21.94 3.92
N LEU A 243 -13.40 -21.85 3.07
CA LEU A 243 -14.77 -22.14 3.46
C LEU A 243 -14.95 -23.60 3.92
N GLU A 244 -14.37 -24.55 3.21
CA GLU A 244 -14.45 -25.98 3.52
C GLU A 244 -13.82 -26.30 4.89
N GLN A 245 -12.69 -25.69 5.22
CA GLN A 245 -12.02 -25.84 6.54
C GLN A 245 -12.96 -25.47 7.71
N PHE A 246 -13.85 -24.50 7.50
CA PHE A 246 -14.84 -24.06 8.49
C PHE A 246 -16.24 -24.65 8.25
N GLY A 247 -16.36 -25.70 7.44
CA GLY A 247 -17.61 -26.40 7.16
C GLY A 247 -18.67 -25.51 6.48
N PHE A 248 -18.24 -24.57 5.64
CA PHE A 248 -19.06 -23.54 4.99
C PHE A 248 -19.81 -22.62 5.96
N GLY A 249 -19.38 -22.56 7.22
CA GLY A 249 -19.87 -21.63 8.22
C GLY A 249 -19.18 -20.27 8.18
N PRO A 250 -19.55 -19.36 9.09
CA PRO A 250 -18.82 -18.09 9.28
C PRO A 250 -17.36 -18.35 9.65
N ILE A 251 -16.43 -17.73 8.92
CA ILE A 251 -14.99 -17.79 9.18
C ILE A 251 -14.64 -16.72 10.23
N PRO A 252 -13.98 -17.08 11.34
CA PRO A 252 -13.51 -16.10 12.31
C PRO A 252 -12.43 -15.19 11.69
N PRO A 253 -12.33 -13.91 12.07
CA PRO A 253 -11.39 -12.97 11.46
C PRO A 253 -9.93 -13.44 11.43
N GLU A 254 -9.49 -14.19 12.44
CA GLU A 254 -8.15 -14.77 12.55
C GLU A 254 -7.89 -15.98 11.64
N GLY A 255 -8.95 -16.61 11.11
CA GLY A 255 -8.89 -17.75 10.20
C GLY A 255 -9.21 -17.39 8.75
N GLN A 256 -9.42 -16.10 8.46
CA GLN A 256 -9.73 -15.61 7.13
C GLN A 256 -8.48 -15.61 6.27
N VAL A 257 -8.46 -16.39 5.20
CA VAL A 257 -7.37 -16.35 4.24
C VAL A 257 -7.59 -15.17 3.30
N VAL A 258 -6.56 -14.34 3.17
CA VAL A 258 -6.50 -13.23 2.21
C VAL A 258 -5.90 -13.75 0.91
N THR A 259 -6.47 -13.36 -0.23
CA THR A 259 -5.95 -13.73 -1.56
C THR A 259 -5.73 -12.51 -2.43
N THR A 260 -4.64 -12.52 -3.18
CA THR A 260 -4.36 -11.56 -4.25
C THR A 260 -3.83 -12.33 -5.47
N SER A 261 -4.22 -11.89 -6.65
CA SER A 261 -3.84 -12.50 -7.93
C SER A 261 -3.07 -11.50 -8.77
N HIS A 262 -1.92 -11.92 -9.28
CA HIS A 262 -0.95 -11.09 -9.98
C HIS A 262 -0.59 -11.72 -11.34
N GLU A 263 -1.45 -11.53 -12.34
CA GLU A 263 -1.25 -12.09 -13.69
C GLU A 263 -0.40 -11.21 -14.60
N VAL A 264 -0.30 -9.90 -14.29
CA VAL A 264 0.31 -8.90 -15.16
C VAL A 264 1.63 -8.39 -14.59
N GLU A 265 1.66 -8.24 -13.27
CA GLU A 265 2.79 -7.76 -12.48
C GLU A 265 4.01 -8.65 -12.67
N SER A 266 5.19 -8.06 -12.58
CA SER A 266 6.45 -8.80 -12.57
C SER A 266 6.62 -9.58 -11.26
N LEU A 267 7.45 -10.64 -11.31
CA LEU A 267 7.77 -11.39 -10.09
C LEU A 267 8.38 -10.50 -9.00
N GLY A 268 9.21 -9.53 -9.38
CA GLY A 268 9.83 -8.59 -8.44
C GLY A 268 8.80 -7.79 -7.65
N GLU A 269 7.79 -7.24 -8.34
CA GLU A 269 6.70 -6.48 -7.70
C GLU A 269 5.89 -7.33 -6.72
N VAL A 270 5.58 -8.57 -7.08
CA VAL A 270 4.85 -9.48 -6.17
C VAL A 270 5.68 -9.87 -4.95
N LEU A 271 6.98 -10.12 -5.14
CA LEU A 271 7.90 -10.43 -4.04
C LEU A 271 8.07 -9.23 -3.10
N TRP A 272 8.16 -8.03 -3.66
CA TRP A 272 8.18 -6.77 -2.92
C TRP A 272 6.88 -6.59 -2.14
N PHE A 273 5.72 -6.78 -2.79
CA PHE A 273 4.40 -6.69 -2.16
C PHE A 273 4.28 -7.70 -1.01
N CYS A 274 4.76 -8.93 -1.22
CA CYS A 274 4.81 -9.97 -0.21
C CYS A 274 5.60 -9.52 1.03
N LYS A 275 6.76 -8.93 0.81
CA LYS A 275 7.70 -8.51 1.86
C LYS A 275 7.18 -7.32 2.66
N HIS A 276 6.51 -6.38 2.00
CA HIS A 276 6.22 -5.06 2.57
C HIS A 276 4.74 -4.76 2.82
N CYS A 277 3.84 -5.39 2.07
CA CYS A 277 2.41 -5.05 2.04
C CYS A 277 1.50 -6.20 2.44
N ALA A 278 1.88 -7.44 2.17
CA ALA A 278 1.05 -8.62 2.36
C ALA A 278 0.88 -9.00 3.85
N ASN A 279 0.12 -8.19 4.57
CA ASN A 279 -0.24 -8.42 5.96
C ASN A 279 -1.62 -9.08 6.05
N HIS A 280 -1.91 -9.72 7.18
CA HIS A 280 -3.25 -10.19 7.49
C HIS A 280 -3.89 -9.21 8.51
N PRO A 281 -5.20 -8.91 8.41
CA PRO A 281 -5.84 -7.82 9.16
C PRO A 281 -5.86 -8.01 10.69
N VAL A 282 -5.68 -9.24 11.17
CA VAL A 282 -5.77 -9.58 12.61
C VAL A 282 -4.53 -10.32 13.13
N VAL A 283 -4.05 -11.33 12.40
CA VAL A 283 -2.87 -12.16 12.72
C VAL A 283 -1.58 -11.58 12.14
N GLU A 284 -0.51 -11.57 12.94
CA GLU A 284 0.86 -11.26 12.48
C GLU A 284 1.47 -12.48 11.75
N LEU A 285 1.98 -12.26 10.53
CA LEU A 285 2.56 -13.32 9.70
C LEU A 285 4.09 -13.25 9.75
N GLN A 286 4.70 -14.10 10.59
CA GLN A 286 6.14 -14.10 10.79
C GLN A 286 6.90 -14.86 9.70
N HIS A 287 6.26 -15.80 9.01
CA HIS A 287 6.89 -16.64 8.01
C HIS A 287 6.42 -16.31 6.60
N THR A 288 7.36 -16.31 5.66
CA THR A 288 7.10 -16.19 4.22
C THR A 288 7.54 -17.47 3.51
N VAL A 289 6.68 -18.03 2.68
CA VAL A 289 6.96 -19.23 1.87
C VAL A 289 6.88 -18.87 0.39
N LEU A 290 7.92 -19.18 -0.37
CA LEU A 290 7.96 -18.96 -1.82
C LEU A 290 7.77 -20.32 -2.49
N ILE A 291 6.61 -20.55 -3.10
CA ILE A 291 6.22 -21.83 -3.68
C ILE A 291 6.31 -21.72 -5.19
N GLU A 292 7.26 -22.41 -5.79
CA GLU A 292 7.41 -22.45 -7.24
C GLU A 292 6.79 -23.74 -7.79
N ILE A 293 5.80 -23.56 -8.67
CA ILE A 293 5.12 -24.65 -9.36
C ILE A 293 5.60 -24.69 -10.80
N SER A 294 6.58 -25.54 -11.07
CA SER A 294 7.25 -25.64 -12.37
C SER A 294 7.83 -27.04 -12.61
N ASP A 295 8.20 -27.35 -13.85
CA ASP A 295 8.91 -28.61 -14.17
C ASP A 295 10.33 -28.63 -13.58
N ARG A 296 10.95 -27.46 -13.42
CA ARG A 296 12.31 -27.29 -12.86
C ARG A 296 12.35 -26.02 -12.02
N GLY A 297 12.62 -26.19 -10.73
CA GLY A 297 12.77 -25.08 -9.81
C GLY A 297 14.08 -24.32 -9.96
N ASP A 298 14.07 -23.03 -9.62
CA ASP A 298 15.25 -22.18 -9.53
C ASP A 298 15.30 -21.45 -8.18
N GLU A 299 15.65 -22.21 -7.13
CA GLU A 299 15.73 -21.72 -5.75
C GLU A 299 16.64 -20.50 -5.60
N GLU A 300 17.81 -20.51 -6.25
CA GLU A 300 18.80 -19.43 -6.13
C GLU A 300 18.25 -18.13 -6.75
N MET A 301 17.65 -18.21 -7.93
CA MET A 301 17.05 -17.05 -8.59
C MET A 301 15.90 -16.47 -7.75
N VAL A 302 14.99 -17.32 -7.26
CA VAL A 302 13.82 -16.87 -6.51
C VAL A 302 14.20 -16.26 -5.16
N LEU A 303 15.09 -16.91 -4.41
CA LEU A 303 15.55 -16.37 -3.12
C LEU A 303 16.33 -15.07 -3.31
N ARG A 304 17.12 -14.95 -4.38
CA ARG A 304 17.82 -13.70 -4.71
C ARG A 304 16.84 -12.59 -5.09
N ALA A 305 15.86 -12.89 -5.95
CA ALA A 305 14.82 -11.94 -6.32
C ALA A 305 14.06 -11.44 -5.08
N TYR A 306 13.74 -12.32 -4.12
CA TYR A 306 13.08 -11.93 -2.87
C TYR A 306 13.98 -11.11 -1.94
N ALA A 307 15.28 -11.39 -1.92
CA ALA A 307 16.24 -10.62 -1.14
C ALA A 307 16.41 -9.20 -1.70
N ASP A 308 16.43 -9.07 -3.03
CA ASP A 308 16.59 -7.82 -3.78
C ASP A 308 15.30 -6.98 -3.86
N ALA A 309 14.14 -7.63 -3.66
CA ALA A 309 12.81 -7.00 -3.58
C ALA A 309 12.55 -6.28 -2.25
#